data_AF-A0A819AG18-F1
#
_entry.id   AF-A0A819AG18-F1
#
_cell.length_a   1.000
_cell.length_b   1.000
_cell.length_c   1.000
_cell.angle_alpha   90.00
_cell.angle_beta   90.00
_cell.angle_gamma   90.00
#
_symmetry.space_group_name_H-M   'P 1'
#
loop_
_entity.id
_entity.type
_entity.pdbx_description
1 polymer ?
#
loop_
_entity_poly.entity_id
_entity_poly.type
_entity_poly.pdbx_seq_one_letter_code
_entity_poly.pdbx_strand_id
1 'polypeptide(L)'
;MKKNREKDYAQLLEECFRSIIQAQTIVIWLTATPFSKDARGILDETRSEKKNFLRIRIFRINTFSSELAKNIYIFQVIDLHYLVRKRIQHRYKDGMHEFILKFQHILLLKINFDMIEN
;
A
#
# COMPACT_ATOMS: atom_id res chain seq x y z
N MET A 1 24.42 -13.65 -11.30
CA MET A 1 23.04 -13.46 -11.83
C MET A 1 22.22 -12.66 -10.83
N LYS A 2 21.74 -11.46 -11.18
CA LYS A 2 20.82 -10.71 -10.31
C LYS A 2 19.45 -11.40 -10.36
N LYS A 3 19.03 -12.05 -9.26
CA LYS A 3 17.64 -12.50 -9.10
C LYS A 3 16.70 -11.34 -9.43
N ASN A 4 15.70 -11.60 -10.26
CA ASN A 4 14.75 -10.58 -10.71
C ASN A 4 13.71 -10.35 -9.59
N ARG A 5 14.14 -9.65 -8.53
CA ARG A 5 13.41 -9.51 -7.26
C ARG A 5 11.96 -9.03 -7.41
N GLU A 6 11.63 -8.30 -8.47
CA GLU A 6 10.25 -7.86 -8.74
C GLU A 6 9.31 -9.03 -9.06
N LYS A 7 9.78 -10.07 -9.77
CA LYS A 7 8.99 -11.29 -10.02
C LYS A 7 8.75 -12.07 -8.73
N ASP A 8 9.74 -12.10 -7.83
CA ASP A 8 9.65 -12.80 -6.56
C ASP A 8 8.57 -12.16 -5.65
N TYR A 9 8.46 -10.83 -5.62
CA TYR A 9 7.42 -10.14 -4.81
C TYR A 9 6.01 -10.31 -5.37
N ALA A 10 5.83 -10.31 -6.69
CA ALA A 10 4.53 -10.55 -7.31
C ALA A 10 4.03 -11.95 -6.98
N GLN A 11 4.91 -12.96 -7.08
CA GLN A 11 4.59 -14.33 -6.74
C GLN A 11 4.20 -14.49 -5.25
N LEU A 12 4.97 -13.89 -4.34
CA LEU A 12 4.63 -13.90 -2.90
C LEU A 12 3.28 -13.24 -2.60
N LEU A 13 2.95 -12.14 -3.31
CA LEU A 13 1.67 -11.47 -3.14
C LEU A 13 0.51 -12.33 -3.64
N GLU A 14 0.67 -13.01 -4.78
CA GLU A 14 -0.32 -13.96 -5.28
C GLU A 14 -0.53 -15.15 -4.35
N GLU A 15 0.56 -15.73 -3.83
CA GLU A 15 0.50 -16.81 -2.84
C GLU A 15 -0.28 -16.36 -1.59
N CYS A 16 -0.02 -15.14 -1.11
CA CYS A 16 -0.77 -14.53 -0.02
C CYS A 16 -2.26 -14.39 -0.35
N PHE A 17 -2.62 -13.80 -1.51
CA PHE A 17 -4.01 -13.60 -1.90
C PHE A 17 -4.79 -14.92 -2.05
N ARG A 18 -4.16 -15.95 -2.61
CA ARG A 18 -4.76 -17.28 -2.72
C ARG A 18 -5.05 -17.90 -1.36
N SER A 19 -4.15 -17.72 -0.39
CA SER A 19 -4.36 -18.25 0.97
C SER A 19 -5.54 -17.59 1.69
N ILE A 20 -5.79 -16.29 1.44
CA ILE A 20 -6.87 -15.55 2.09
C ILE A 20 -8.24 -15.97 1.54
N ILE A 21 -8.36 -16.18 0.23
CA ILE A 21 -9.65 -16.57 -0.41
C ILE A 21 -10.20 -17.89 0.12
N GLN A 22 -9.32 -18.82 0.48
CA GLN A 22 -9.71 -20.11 1.04
C GLN A 22 -10.50 -19.97 2.36
N ALA A 23 -10.42 -18.82 3.03
CA ALA A 23 -11.11 -18.56 4.28
C ALA A 23 -12.56 -18.04 4.13
N GLN A 24 -13.10 -17.86 2.91
CA GLN A 24 -14.43 -17.28 2.66
C GLN A 24 -14.67 -15.92 3.36
N THR A 25 -13.63 -15.09 3.44
CA THR A 25 -13.68 -13.79 4.12
C THR A 25 -13.86 -12.63 3.14
N ILE A 26 -14.51 -11.55 3.59
CA ILE A 26 -14.44 -10.25 2.90
C ILE A 26 -13.01 -9.71 3.03
N VAL A 27 -12.38 -9.39 1.90
CA VAL A 27 -11.01 -8.86 1.86
C VAL A 27 -11.02 -7.43 1.36
N ILE A 28 -10.41 -6.54 2.14
CA ILE A 28 -10.15 -5.16 1.78
C ILE A 28 -8.64 -4.95 1.70
N TRP A 29 -8.14 -4.70 0.50
CA TRP A 29 -6.72 -4.42 0.27
C TRP A 29 -6.42 -2.93 0.44
N LEU A 30 -5.43 -2.64 1.28
CA LEU A 30 -5.00 -1.29 1.60
C LEU A 30 -3.64 -1.02 0.94
N THR A 31 -3.53 0.03 0.12
CA THR A 31 -2.24 0.41 -0.48
C THR A 31 -1.32 1.08 0.53
N ALA A 32 -0.01 1.08 0.30
CA ALA A 32 0.92 1.81 1.16
C ALA A 32 0.71 3.34 1.03
N THR A 33 0.85 4.07 2.13
CA THR A 33 0.81 5.54 2.14
C THR A 33 2.01 6.14 1.38
N PRO A 34 1.94 7.41 0.93
CA PRO A 34 3.02 8.01 0.17
C PRO A 34 4.19 8.36 1.09
N PHE A 35 5.39 7.92 0.70
CA PHE A 35 6.61 8.23 1.46
C PHE A 35 7.06 9.67 1.26
N SER A 36 7.71 10.22 2.29
CA SER A 36 8.43 11.48 2.22
C SER A 36 9.67 11.37 1.34
N LYS A 37 10.07 12.50 0.76
CA LYS A 37 11.41 12.63 0.14
C LYS A 37 12.53 12.43 1.18
N ASP A 38 12.25 12.77 2.44
CA ASP A 38 13.17 12.71 3.56
C ASP A 38 12.84 11.54 4.51
N ALA A 39 12.37 10.42 3.96
CA ALA A 39 12.08 9.23 4.77
C ALA A 39 13.35 8.71 5.49
N ARG A 40 13.21 8.34 6.76
CA ARG A 40 14.27 7.90 7.69
C ARG A 40 13.88 6.57 8.35
N GLY A 41 14.79 5.60 8.48
CA GLY A 41 14.52 4.31 9.14
C GLY A 41 15.25 3.11 8.51
N ILE A 42 14.76 1.87 8.67
CA ILE A 42 15.44 0.65 8.17
C ILE A 42 15.68 0.68 6.64
N LEU A 43 14.89 1.47 5.89
CA LEU A 43 15.08 1.67 4.46
C LEU A 43 16.19 2.69 4.10
N ASP A 44 16.74 3.38 5.10
CA ASP A 44 17.76 4.43 5.00
C ASP A 44 19.17 3.87 4.70
N GLU A 45 19.35 2.55 4.76
CA GLU A 45 20.56 1.86 4.28
C GLU A 45 20.70 1.87 2.74
N THR A 46 19.71 2.44 2.04
CA THR A 46 19.80 2.64 0.61
C THR A 46 20.42 4.01 0.29
N ARG A 47 21.66 4.00 -0.28
CA ARG A 47 22.39 5.18 -0.83
C ARG A 47 21.42 6.26 -1.32
N SER A 48 21.67 7.54 -1.02
CA SER A 48 20.79 8.70 -1.29
C SER A 48 20.05 8.69 -2.64
N GLU A 49 20.70 8.20 -3.71
CA GLU A 49 20.11 7.99 -5.05
C GLU A 49 18.84 7.13 -5.03
N LYS A 50 18.77 6.11 -4.18
CA LYS A 50 17.65 5.16 -4.06
C LYS A 50 16.44 5.76 -3.34
N LYS A 51 16.59 6.84 -2.56
CA LYS A 51 15.46 7.49 -1.87
C LYS A 51 14.46 8.09 -2.86
N ASN A 52 14.94 8.72 -3.93
CA ASN A 52 14.08 9.26 -4.98
C ASN A 52 13.31 8.15 -5.72
N PHE A 53 13.94 6.99 -5.93
CA PHE A 53 13.28 5.83 -6.53
C PHE A 53 12.33 5.13 -5.57
N LEU A 54 12.45 5.30 -4.25
CA LEU A 54 11.58 4.63 -3.29
C LEU A 54 10.12 5.05 -3.45
N ARG A 55 9.85 6.34 -3.62
CA ARG A 55 8.49 6.86 -3.89
C ARG A 55 7.91 6.29 -5.18
N ILE A 56 8.71 6.22 -6.24
CA ILE A 56 8.32 5.66 -7.54
C ILE A 56 8.05 4.15 -7.40
N ARG A 57 8.91 3.42 -6.69
CA ARG A 57 8.74 1.98 -6.45
C ARG A 57 7.47 1.70 -5.65
N ILE A 58 7.20 2.45 -4.59
CA ILE A 58 5.98 2.30 -3.81
C ILE A 58 4.75 2.58 -4.66
N PHE A 59 4.78 3.65 -5.46
CA PHE A 59 3.69 3.94 -6.39
C PHE A 59 3.45 2.78 -7.36
N ARG A 60 4.50 2.26 -8.01
CA ARG A 60 4.40 1.10 -8.93
C ARG A 60 3.87 -0.15 -8.22
N ILE A 61 4.33 -0.44 -7.00
CA ILE A 61 3.88 -1.60 -6.21
C ILE A 61 2.40 -1.45 -5.83
N ASN A 62 1.98 -0.24 -5.42
CA ASN A 62 0.58 0.04 -5.10
C ASN A 62 -0.31 -0.13 -6.33
N THR A 63 0.10 0.37 -7.49
CA THR A 63 -0.63 0.18 -8.75
C THR A 63 -0.78 -1.30 -9.08
N PHE A 64 0.35 -2.03 -9.13
CA PHE A 64 0.35 -3.45 -9.46
C PHE A 64 -0.51 -4.28 -8.50
N SER A 65 -0.32 -4.10 -7.19
CA SER A 65 -1.10 -4.84 -6.18
C SER A 65 -2.58 -4.50 -6.21
N SER A 66 -2.95 -3.25 -6.49
CA SER A 66 -4.36 -2.83 -6.63
C SER A 66 -5.01 -3.44 -7.86
N GLU A 67 -4.31 -3.47 -9.00
CA GLU A 67 -4.81 -4.12 -10.22
C GLU A 67 -5.00 -5.62 -10.02
N LEU A 68 -4.03 -6.28 -9.39
CA LEU A 68 -4.12 -7.69 -9.05
C LEU A 68 -5.31 -7.97 -8.12
N ALA A 69 -5.44 -7.19 -7.04
CA ALA A 69 -6.51 -7.32 -6.05
C ALA A 69 -7.90 -7.12 -6.71
N LYS A 70 -8.09 -6.07 -7.51
CA LYS A 70 -9.37 -5.76 -8.16
C LYS A 70 -9.74 -6.72 -9.27
N ASN A 71 -8.81 -6.99 -10.18
CA ASN A 71 -9.13 -7.60 -11.47
C ASN A 71 -9.03 -9.13 -11.44
N ILE A 72 -8.17 -9.69 -10.59
CA ILE A 72 -7.95 -11.15 -10.52
C ILE A 72 -8.67 -11.74 -9.33
N TYR A 73 -8.61 -11.07 -8.17
CA TYR A 73 -9.11 -11.62 -6.92
C TYR A 73 -10.43 -10.98 -6.43
N ILE A 74 -10.92 -9.94 -7.14
CA ILE A 74 -12.18 -9.24 -6.87
C ILE A 74 -12.25 -8.71 -5.43
N PHE A 75 -11.11 -8.30 -4.87
CA PHE A 75 -11.06 -7.66 -3.57
C PHE A 75 -11.49 -6.20 -3.66
N GLN A 76 -12.08 -5.69 -2.58
CA GLN A 76 -12.23 -4.25 -2.43
C GLN A 76 -10.85 -3.63 -2.20
N VAL A 77 -10.62 -2.44 -2.75
CA VAL A 77 -9.32 -1.75 -2.62
C VAL A 77 -9.53 -0.32 -2.15
N ILE A 78 -8.87 0.03 -1.05
CA ILE A 78 -8.81 1.39 -0.55
C ILE A 78 -7.41 1.94 -0.84
N ASP A 79 -7.34 2.89 -1.78
CA ASP A 79 -6.09 3.53 -2.16
C ASP A 79 -5.70 4.62 -1.15
N LEU A 80 -4.99 4.22 -0.11
CA LEU A 80 -4.46 5.12 0.92
C LEU A 80 -3.43 6.08 0.35
N HIS A 81 -2.62 5.63 -0.62
CA HIS A 81 -1.69 6.49 -1.32
C HIS A 81 -2.41 7.72 -1.88
N TYR A 82 -3.52 7.50 -2.58
CA TYR A 82 -4.36 8.58 -3.08
C TYR A 82 -4.97 9.39 -1.92
N LEU A 83 -5.64 8.75 -0.97
CA LEU A 83 -6.43 9.44 0.06
C LEU A 83 -5.61 10.38 0.95
N VAL A 84 -4.35 10.04 1.24
CA VAL A 84 -3.50 10.83 2.14
C VAL A 84 -2.41 11.65 1.43
N ARG A 85 -2.33 11.63 0.09
CA ARG A 85 -1.26 12.34 -0.67
C ARG A 85 -1.13 13.84 -0.36
N LYS A 86 -2.22 14.50 0.02
CA LYS A 86 -2.25 15.93 0.40
C LYS A 86 -2.24 16.17 1.92
N ARG A 87 -2.05 15.13 2.73
CA ARG A 87 -2.15 15.16 4.20
C ARG A 87 -0.79 15.00 4.88
N ILE A 88 0.26 15.57 4.30
CA ILE A 88 1.66 15.40 4.73
C ILE A 88 1.86 15.81 6.20
N GLN A 89 1.08 16.77 6.70
CA GLN A 89 1.11 17.23 8.09
C GLN A 89 0.68 16.17 9.12
N HIS A 90 0.05 15.08 8.69
CA HIS A 90 -0.36 13.99 9.57
C HIS A 90 0.62 12.81 9.58
N ARG A 91 1.74 12.95 8.87
CA ARG A 91 2.78 11.94 8.81
C ARG A 91 3.63 11.97 10.06
N TYR A 92 4.11 10.80 10.45
CA TYR A 92 5.12 10.67 11.49
C TYR A 92 6.47 11.25 11.05
N LYS A 93 7.32 11.60 12.01
CA LYS A 93 8.61 12.27 11.77
C LYS A 93 9.62 11.44 10.96
N ASP A 94 9.39 10.14 10.85
CA ASP A 94 10.15 9.20 10.03
C ASP A 94 9.85 9.33 8.53
N GLY A 95 8.79 10.06 8.15
CA GLY A 95 8.44 10.25 6.76
C GLY A 95 7.90 9.00 6.05
N MET A 96 7.59 7.93 6.77
CA MET A 96 7.07 6.66 6.23
C MET A 96 5.67 6.32 6.80
N HIS A 97 5.47 6.50 8.11
CA HIS A 97 4.22 6.13 8.77
C HIS A 97 3.26 7.32 8.86
N GLU A 98 1.95 7.06 8.82
CA GLU A 98 0.91 8.06 9.06
C GLU A 98 0.36 7.95 10.49
N PHE A 99 -0.12 9.06 11.06
CA PHE A 99 -0.67 9.06 12.41
C PHE A 99 -1.97 8.25 12.51
N ILE A 100 -1.95 7.21 13.33
CA ILE A 100 -2.94 6.11 13.39
C ILE A 100 -4.38 6.60 13.63
N LEU A 101 -4.59 7.63 14.47
CA LEU A 101 -5.94 8.07 14.82
C LEU A 101 -6.70 8.72 13.65
N LYS A 102 -6.01 9.41 12.74
CA LYS A 102 -6.68 9.98 11.55
C LYS A 102 -6.84 8.98 10.42
N PHE A 103 -6.02 7.94 10.43
CA PHE A 103 -6.09 6.82 9.49
C PHE A 103 -7.36 6.00 9.69
N GLN A 104 -7.71 5.68 10.94
CA GLN A 104 -8.91 4.93 11.30
C GLN A 104 -10.19 5.61 10.82
N HIS A 105 -10.31 6.94 11.01
CA HIS A 105 -11.51 7.66 10.59
C HIS A 105 -11.72 7.66 9.06
N ILE A 106 -10.64 7.83 8.29
CA ILE A 106 -10.70 7.76 6.82
C ILE A 106 -11.10 6.35 6.37
N LEU A 107 -10.50 5.34 7.00
CA LEU A 107 -10.75 3.94 6.68
C LEU A 107 -12.21 3.57 6.98
N LEU A 108 -12.71 3.93 8.15
CA LEU A 108 -14.10 3.69 8.56
C LEU A 108 -15.11 4.37 7.62
N LEU A 109 -14.87 5.64 7.27
CA LEU A 109 -15.74 6.36 6.32
C LEU A 109 -15.79 5.67 4.95
N LYS A 110 -14.63 5.19 4.46
CA LYS A 110 -14.57 4.58 3.13
C LYS A 110 -15.21 3.19 3.11
N ILE A 111 -14.97 2.37 4.13
CA ILE A 111 -15.62 1.05 4.27
C ILE A 111 -17.13 1.22 4.37
N ASN A 112 -17.62 2.13 5.21
CA ASN A 112 -19.06 2.35 5.35
C ASN A 112 -19.71 2.80 4.04
N PHE A 113 -19.05 3.67 3.28
CA PHE A 113 -19.56 4.12 1.98
C PHE A 113 -19.63 2.97 0.97
N ASP A 114 -18.56 2.18 0.85
CA ASP A 114 -18.47 1.09 -0.14
C ASP A 114 -19.38 -0.11 0.22
N MET A 115 -19.80 -0.25 1.47
CA MET A 115 -20.76 -1.26 1.93
C MET A 115 -22.23 -0.83 1.77
N ILE A 116 -22.52 0.47 1.59
CA ILE A 116 -23.88 0.99 1.40
C ILE A 116 -24.25 1.02 -0.10
N GLU A 117 -23.25 1.10 -1.00
CA GLU A 117 -23.46 1.17 -2.45
C GLU A 117 -23.51 -0.20 -3.17
N ASN A 118 -23.53 -1.33 -2.44
CA ASN A 118 -23.71 -2.68 -2.97
C ASN A 118 -25.00 -3.31 -2.45
#